data_AF-A0A5C5XM85-F1
#
_entry.id   AF-A0A5C5XM85-F1
#
_cell.length_a   1.000
_cell.length_b   1.000
_cell.length_c   1.000
_cell.angle_alpha   90.00
_cell.angle_beta   90.00
_cell.angle_gamma   90.00
#
_symmetry.space_group_name_H-M   'P 1'
#
loop_
_entity.id
_entity.type
_entity.pdbx_description
1 polymer ?
#
loop_
_entity_poly.entity_id
_entity_poly.type
_entity_poly.pdbx_seq_one_letter_code
_entity_poly.pdbx_strand_id
1 'polypeptide(L)'
;MVDVAGSRLLGRAAEHVVVAEFQLRGYEVVVPDLDCGVDLYVRSAEMAGCGREMKPVQVKAGRGVGLKRVHGFRAQFRLPWKQLLGSEDGGLVYVLIGLCPEEVIEPRFGGGGWESIVISRSELLMLMELGLGTQGEDQLVVSLTFRRDRVTDHGIDLQWYRNWYERVF
;
A
#
# COMPACT_ATOMS: atom_id res chain seq x y z
N MET A 1 12.34 -9.89 19.62
CA MET A 1 11.01 -9.68 20.24
C MET A 1 10.30 -8.68 19.35
N VAL A 2 9.31 -9.11 18.57
CA VAL A 2 8.58 -8.22 17.66
C VAL A 2 7.63 -7.38 18.50
N ASP A 3 7.78 -6.06 18.47
CA ASP A 3 6.90 -5.13 19.18
C ASP A 3 5.51 -5.13 18.51
N VAL A 4 4.62 -5.96 19.04
CA VAL A 4 3.25 -6.13 18.56
C VAL A 4 2.43 -4.84 18.70
N ALA A 5 2.71 -4.03 19.73
CA ALA A 5 2.02 -2.76 19.96
C ALA A 5 2.44 -1.72 18.92
N GLY A 6 3.74 -1.61 18.64
CA GLY A 6 4.28 -0.74 17.59
C GLY A 6 3.75 -1.09 16.19
N SER A 7 3.61 -2.39 15.89
CA SER A 7 3.05 -2.84 14.60
C SER A 7 1.57 -2.45 14.42
N ARG A 8 0.77 -2.50 15.49
CA ARG A 8 -0.66 -2.17 15.41
C ARG A 8 -0.90 -0.67 15.31
N LEU A 9 -0.12 0.14 16.03
CA LEU A 9 -0.18 1.60 15.92
C LEU A 9 0.23 2.07 14.52
N LEU A 10 1.27 1.47 13.95
CA LEU A 10 1.71 1.78 12.59
C LEU A 10 0.62 1.47 11.55
N GLY A 11 -0.04 0.32 11.66
CA GLY A 11 -1.16 -0.06 10.79
C GLY A 11 -2.28 0.98 10.80
N ARG A 12 -2.75 1.37 11.98
CA ARG A 12 -3.80 2.40 12.12
C ARG A 12 -3.39 3.78 11.61
N ALA A 13 -2.14 4.18 11.87
CA ALA A 13 -1.61 5.44 11.36
C ALA A 13 -1.59 5.45 9.83
N ALA A 14 -1.14 4.35 9.24
CA ALA A 14 -1.16 4.15 7.79
C ALA A 14 -2.58 4.20 7.21
N GLU A 15 -3.55 3.51 7.82
CA GLU A 15 -4.96 3.56 7.42
C GLU A 15 -5.48 5.00 7.42
N HIS A 16 -5.23 5.78 8.48
CA HIS A 16 -5.64 7.19 8.54
C HIS A 16 -4.98 8.05 7.45
N VAL A 17 -3.70 7.83 7.15
CA VAL A 17 -3.01 8.54 6.06
C VAL A 17 -3.66 8.21 4.72
N VAL A 18 -3.96 6.94 4.47
CA VAL A 18 -4.61 6.51 3.22
C VAL A 18 -6.03 7.08 3.11
N VAL A 19 -6.81 7.08 4.19
CA VAL A 19 -8.14 7.73 4.23
C VAL A 19 -8.04 9.21 3.88
N ALA A 20 -7.09 9.93 4.49
CA ALA A 20 -6.89 11.34 4.23
C ALA A 20 -6.49 11.60 2.77
N GLU A 21 -5.60 10.79 2.20
CA GLU A 21 -5.22 10.87 0.78
C GLU A 21 -6.42 10.69 -0.16
N PHE A 22 -7.27 9.69 0.10
CA PHE A 22 -8.49 9.49 -0.68
C PHE A 22 -9.45 10.67 -0.59
N GLN A 23 -9.70 11.18 0.63
CA GLN A 23 -10.59 12.32 0.84
C GLN A 23 -10.08 13.60 0.19
N LEU A 24 -8.76 13.87 0.28
CA LEU A 24 -8.13 15.01 -0.39
C LEU A 24 -8.28 14.95 -1.91
N ARG A 25 -8.37 13.74 -2.47
CA ARG A 25 -8.56 13.48 -3.90
C ARG A 25 -10.03 13.40 -4.32
N GLY A 26 -10.97 13.67 -3.41
CA GLY A 26 -12.40 13.67 -3.72
C GLY A 26 -13.04 12.28 -3.80
N TYR A 27 -12.43 11.27 -3.17
CA TYR A 27 -13.05 9.95 -3.01
C TYR A 27 -13.89 9.89 -1.73
N GLU A 28 -15.02 9.22 -1.83
CA GLU A 28 -15.80 8.75 -0.69
C GLU A 28 -15.14 7.48 -0.12
N VAL A 29 -14.97 7.46 1.20
CA VAL A 29 -14.32 6.35 1.92
C VAL A 29 -15.24 5.85 3.02
N VAL A 30 -15.43 4.54 3.06
CA VAL A 30 -16.14 3.84 4.14
C VAL A 30 -15.16 2.92 4.84
N VAL A 31 -15.08 3.06 6.16
CA VAL A 31 -14.30 2.16 7.03
C VAL A 31 -15.28 1.19 7.69
N PRO A 32 -15.16 -0.14 7.50
CA PRO A 32 -16.04 -1.09 8.13
C PRO A 32 -15.78 -1.15 9.65
N ASP A 33 -16.85 -1.23 10.45
CA ASP A 33 -16.75 -1.34 11.91
C ASP A 33 -16.23 -2.71 12.39
N LEU A 34 -16.34 -3.73 11.54
CA LEU A 34 -15.91 -5.10 11.81
C LEU A 34 -14.78 -5.50 10.88
N ASP A 35 -13.87 -6.35 11.36
CA ASP A 35 -12.82 -6.95 10.54
C ASP A 35 -13.44 -7.95 9.55
N CYS A 36 -13.80 -7.44 8.37
CA CYS A 36 -14.33 -8.22 7.27
C CYS A 36 -13.24 -8.63 6.27
N GLY A 37 -11.95 -8.55 6.64
CA GLY A 37 -10.83 -8.87 5.76
C GLY A 37 -10.48 -7.80 4.73
N VAL A 38 -11.09 -6.61 4.83
CA VAL A 38 -10.84 -5.40 4.03
C VAL A 38 -10.76 -4.22 4.98
N ASP A 39 -9.83 -3.29 4.72
CA ASP A 39 -9.62 -2.15 5.62
C ASP A 39 -10.52 -0.96 5.24
N LEU A 40 -10.74 -0.73 3.94
CA LEU A 40 -11.53 0.41 3.45
C LEU A 40 -12.35 0.02 2.21
N TYR A 41 -13.45 0.72 1.99
CA TYR A 41 -14.18 0.74 0.72
C TYR A 41 -14.13 2.14 0.15
N VAL A 42 -13.81 2.26 -1.14
CA VAL A 42 -13.57 3.56 -1.79
C VAL A 42 -14.37 3.68 -3.08
N ARG A 43 -14.91 4.88 -3.31
CA ARG A 43 -15.62 5.24 -4.55
C ARG A 43 -15.32 6.69 -4.93
N SER A 44 -15.12 6.98 -6.21
CA SER A 44 -14.97 8.36 -6.67
C SER A 44 -16.28 9.12 -6.56
N ALA A 45 -16.24 10.38 -6.12
CA ALA A 45 -17.44 11.20 -5.94
C ALA A 45 -18.23 11.35 -7.25
N GLU A 46 -17.56 11.41 -8.40
CA GLU A 46 -18.20 11.46 -9.72
C GLU A 46 -19.07 10.22 -10.02
N MET A 47 -18.76 9.09 -9.38
CA MET A 47 -19.50 7.83 -9.56
C MET A 47 -20.54 7.58 -8.48
N ALA A 48 -20.65 8.46 -7.47
CA ALA A 48 -21.50 8.28 -6.29
C ALA A 48 -23.02 8.26 -6.60
N GLY A 49 -23.44 8.53 -7.84
CA GLY A 49 -24.83 8.43 -8.30
C GLY A 49 -25.10 7.37 -9.39
N CYS A 50 -24.07 6.67 -9.87
CA CYS A 50 -24.19 5.78 -11.03
C CYS A 50 -24.48 4.30 -10.67
N GLY A 51 -24.76 3.99 -9.40
CA GLY A 51 -25.00 2.62 -8.95
C GLY A 51 -23.76 1.71 -9.03
N ARG A 52 -22.55 2.25 -9.24
CA ARG A 52 -21.32 1.46 -9.20
C ARG A 52 -20.93 1.12 -7.76
N GLU A 53 -20.48 -0.11 -7.58
CA GLU A 53 -20.03 -0.68 -6.31
C GLU A 53 -18.76 0.01 -5.79
N MET A 54 -18.61 0.06 -4.46
CA MET A 54 -17.38 0.54 -3.84
C MET A 54 -16.26 -0.48 -4.01
N LYS A 55 -15.04 -0.02 -4.27
CA LYS A 55 -13.87 -0.89 -4.42
C LYS A 55 -13.28 -1.20 -3.04
N PRO A 56 -13.06 -2.48 -2.71
CA PRO A 56 -12.38 -2.86 -1.48
C PRO A 56 -10.89 -2.53 -1.56
N VAL A 57 -10.33 -2.05 -0.46
CA VAL A 57 -8.94 -1.64 -0.32
C VAL A 57 -8.33 -2.27 0.93
N GLN A 58 -7.17 -2.89 0.74
CA GLN A 58 -6.32 -3.38 1.82
C GLN A 58 -5.07 -2.51 1.93
N VAL A 59 -4.89 -1.92 3.09
CA VAL A 59 -3.68 -1.19 3.48
C VAL A 59 -2.71 -2.15 4.14
N LYS A 60 -1.43 -2.12 3.70
CA LYS A 60 -0.33 -2.79 4.40
C LYS A 60 0.73 -1.77 4.72
N ALA A 61 1.04 -1.67 6.01
CA ALA A 61 2.05 -0.75 6.51
C ALA A 61 3.41 -1.44 6.69
N GLY A 62 4.48 -0.73 6.35
CA GLY A 62 5.85 -1.17 6.56
C GLY A 62 6.67 -0.08 7.24
N ARG A 63 7.48 -0.44 8.24
CA ARG A 63 8.45 0.49 8.81
C ARG A 63 9.66 0.58 7.88
N GLY A 64 10.00 1.80 7.46
CA GLY A 64 11.16 2.05 6.63
C GLY A 64 12.47 1.88 7.38
N VAL A 65 13.49 1.40 6.67
CA VAL A 65 14.88 1.34 7.11
C VAL A 65 15.72 2.10 6.10
N GLY A 66 16.48 3.09 6.57
CA GLY A 66 17.31 3.93 5.71
C GLY A 66 18.42 3.14 5.00
N LEU A 67 18.72 3.52 3.77
CA LEU A 67 19.77 2.89 2.99
C LEU A 67 21.11 3.60 3.25
N LYS A 68 22.10 2.89 3.80
CA LYS A 68 23.39 3.47 4.22
C LYS A 68 24.23 4.11 3.10
N ARG A 69 24.01 3.75 1.84
CA ARG A 69 24.88 4.12 0.70
C ARG A 69 24.18 4.94 -0.39
N VAL A 70 22.87 5.11 -0.30
CA VAL A 70 22.05 5.78 -1.32
C VAL A 70 20.87 6.44 -0.62
N HIS A 71 20.47 7.63 -1.08
CA HIS A 71 19.27 8.27 -0.53
C HIS A 71 18.02 7.43 -0.82
N GLY A 72 17.22 7.21 0.24
CA GLY A 72 16.02 6.39 0.20
C GLY A 72 15.93 5.41 1.38
N PHE A 73 14.84 4.65 1.40
CA PHE A 73 14.57 3.68 2.45
C PHE A 73 13.94 2.42 1.87
N ARG A 74 13.97 1.33 2.64
CA ARG A 74 13.29 0.09 2.31
C ARG A 74 12.21 -0.22 3.33
N ALA A 75 11.03 -0.63 2.87
CA ALA A 75 9.95 -1.13 3.71
C ALA A 75 9.56 -2.54 3.24
N GLN A 76 9.15 -3.39 4.18
CA GLN A 76 8.71 -4.75 3.90
C GLN A 76 7.23 -4.93 4.22
N PHE A 77 6.54 -5.63 3.35
CA PHE A 77 5.10 -5.87 3.41
C PHE A 77 4.84 -7.36 3.35
N ARG A 78 3.96 -7.83 4.24
CA ARG A 78 3.51 -9.22 4.29
C ARG A 78 2.08 -9.29 3.79
N LEU A 79 1.86 -10.10 2.77
CA LEU A 79 0.58 -10.25 2.08
C LEU A 79 0.17 -11.71 2.17
N PRO A 80 -0.76 -12.06 3.08
CA PRO A 80 -1.20 -13.44 3.26
C PRO A 80 -1.79 -14.02 1.97
N TRP A 81 -1.49 -15.29 1.67
CA TRP A 81 -2.03 -15.96 0.48
C TRP A 81 -3.54 -15.98 0.45
N LYS A 82 -4.18 -16.11 1.62
CA LYS A 82 -5.64 -16.06 1.76
C LYS A 82 -6.24 -14.75 1.23
N GLN A 83 -5.55 -13.63 1.40
CA GLN A 83 -6.00 -12.33 0.89
C GLN A 83 -5.67 -12.16 -0.60
N LEU A 84 -4.50 -12.61 -1.04
CA LEU A 84 -4.06 -12.49 -2.43
C LEU A 84 -4.81 -13.40 -3.40
N LEU A 85 -5.22 -14.59 -2.95
CA LEU A 85 -5.91 -15.59 -3.76
C LEU A 85 -7.41 -15.70 -3.41
N GLY A 86 -7.90 -14.87 -2.49
CA GLY A 86 -9.29 -14.86 -2.07
C GLY A 86 -10.24 -14.55 -3.24
N SER A 87 -11.44 -15.14 -3.19
CA SER A 87 -12.43 -15.14 -4.27
C SER A 87 -13.28 -13.87 -4.38
N GLU A 88 -12.95 -12.79 -3.67
CA GLU A 88 -13.75 -11.56 -3.78
C GLU A 88 -13.60 -10.94 -5.16
N ASP A 89 -14.70 -10.91 -5.91
CA ASP A 89 -14.82 -10.45 -7.30
C ASP A 89 -14.71 -8.92 -7.46
N GLY A 90 -14.66 -8.16 -6.36
CA GLY A 90 -14.71 -6.69 -6.35
C GLY A 90 -13.43 -5.95 -6.78
N GLY A 91 -12.40 -6.64 -7.29
CA GLY A 91 -11.16 -6.01 -7.73
C GLY A 91 -10.36 -5.35 -6.60
N LEU A 92 -10.04 -6.13 -5.55
CA LEU A 92 -9.26 -5.69 -4.39
C LEU A 92 -8.02 -4.88 -4.78
N VAL A 93 -7.85 -3.74 -4.12
CA VAL A 93 -6.71 -2.84 -4.29
C VAL A 93 -5.82 -2.90 -3.06
N TYR A 94 -4.51 -2.98 -3.25
CA TYR A 94 -3.53 -2.89 -2.19
C TYR A 94 -2.90 -1.50 -2.17
N VAL A 95 -2.83 -0.92 -0.97
CA VAL A 95 -2.01 0.26 -0.68
C VAL A 95 -0.87 -0.18 0.22
N LEU A 96 0.33 -0.30 -0.37
CA LEU A 96 1.55 -0.67 0.36
C LEU A 96 2.27 0.62 0.77
N ILE A 97 2.16 0.99 2.05
CA ILE A 97 2.60 2.28 2.57
C ILE A 97 3.74 2.15 3.58
N GLY A 98 4.86 2.78 3.25
CA GLY A 98 6.08 2.78 4.06
C GLY A 98 6.25 4.06 4.86
N LEU A 99 6.50 3.94 6.16
CA LEU A 99 6.94 5.06 6.99
C LEU A 99 8.43 5.34 6.73
N CYS A 100 8.73 6.49 6.16
CA CYS A 100 10.09 6.98 5.96
C CYS A 100 10.74 7.26 7.33
N PRO A 101 11.94 6.73 7.59
CA PRO A 101 12.65 7.00 8.84
C PRO A 101 13.18 8.43 8.87
N GLU A 102 13.21 9.05 10.05
CA GLU A 102 13.53 10.48 10.25
C GLU A 102 14.86 10.89 9.61
N GLU A 103 15.88 10.03 9.70
CA GLU A 103 17.20 10.27 9.12
C GLU A 103 17.23 10.32 7.59
N VAL A 104 16.14 9.93 6.92
CA VAL A 104 15.97 9.95 5.46
C VAL A 104 14.97 11.04 5.01
N ILE A 105 14.28 11.71 5.95
CA ILE A 105 13.28 12.73 5.60
C ILE A 105 13.98 13.95 4.97
N GLU A 106 14.05 13.94 3.64
CA GLU A 106 14.37 15.12 2.85
C GLU A 106 13.14 16.02 2.74
N PRO A 107 13.30 17.36 2.68
CA PRO A 107 12.21 18.31 2.48
C PRO A 107 11.35 18.07 1.22
N ARG A 108 11.82 17.21 0.30
CA ARG A 108 11.17 16.90 -0.97
C ARG A 108 10.38 15.58 -0.99
N PHE A 109 10.43 14.75 0.07
CA PHE A 109 9.55 13.58 0.22
C PHE A 109 8.11 13.97 0.65
N GLY A 110 7.58 15.07 0.12
CA GLY A 110 6.22 15.53 0.39
C GLY A 110 5.93 15.95 1.84
N GLY A 111 6.94 16.10 2.70
CA GLY A 111 6.80 16.57 4.09
C GLY A 111 6.08 15.62 5.06
N GLY A 112 5.41 14.58 4.57
CA GLY A 112 4.58 13.69 5.38
C GLY A 112 5.28 12.48 5.99
N GLY A 113 6.51 12.16 5.56
CA GLY A 113 7.23 10.98 6.06
C GLY A 113 6.64 9.64 5.60
N TRP A 114 5.72 9.62 4.62
CA TRP A 114 5.11 8.40 4.10
C TRP A 114 5.27 8.30 2.59
N GLU A 115 5.49 7.09 2.10
CA GLU A 115 5.47 6.77 0.67
C GLU A 115 4.59 5.55 0.43
N SER A 116 3.87 5.52 -0.69
CA SER A 116 3.00 4.40 -1.01
C SER A 116 3.09 3.99 -2.46
N ILE A 117 2.80 2.72 -2.71
CA ILE A 117 2.31 2.28 -4.02
C ILE A 117 0.87 1.80 -3.91
N VAL A 118 0.09 2.05 -4.96
CA VAL A 118 -1.30 1.62 -5.11
C VAL A 118 -1.35 0.65 -6.28
N ILE A 119 -1.78 -0.58 -6.03
CA ILE A 119 -1.74 -1.66 -7.02
C ILE A 119 -2.95 -2.58 -6.89
N SER A 120 -3.56 -2.93 -8.03
CA SER A 120 -4.65 -3.91 -8.03
C SER A 120 -4.13 -5.33 -7.73
N ARG A 121 -4.97 -6.19 -7.15
CA ARG A 121 -4.64 -7.60 -6.91
C ARG A 121 -4.19 -8.32 -8.19
N SER A 122 -4.84 -8.07 -9.31
CA SER A 122 -4.50 -8.70 -10.60
C SER A 122 -3.12 -8.27 -11.10
N GLU A 123 -2.79 -6.98 -11.03
CA GLU A 123 -1.46 -6.49 -11.39
C GLU A 123 -0.38 -7.04 -10.44
N LEU A 124 -0.68 -7.13 -9.14
CA LEU A 124 0.24 -7.70 -8.16
C LEU A 124 0.54 -9.18 -8.46
N LEU A 125 -0.49 -9.98 -8.77
CA LEU A 125 -0.32 -11.39 -9.16
C LEU A 125 0.49 -11.53 -10.45
N MET A 126 0.23 -10.69 -11.46
CA MET A 126 1.02 -10.66 -12.70
C MET A 126 2.50 -10.33 -12.42
N LEU A 127 2.77 -9.34 -11.57
CA LEU A 127 4.15 -8.98 -11.21
C LEU A 127 4.84 -10.07 -10.39
N MET A 128 4.09 -10.85 -9.59
CA MET A 128 4.65 -12.01 -8.89
C MET A 128 5.17 -13.07 -9.86
N GLU A 129 4.46 -13.33 -10.97
CA GLU A 129 4.94 -14.23 -12.03
C GLU A 129 6.24 -13.73 -12.67
N LEU A 130 6.48 -12.42 -12.64
CA LEU A 130 7.70 -11.77 -13.11
C LEU A 130 8.80 -11.65 -12.03
N GLY A 131 8.58 -12.18 -10.83
CA GLY A 131 9.57 -12.21 -9.75
C GLY A 131 9.43 -11.13 -8.69
N LEU A 132 8.26 -10.47 -8.57
CA LEU A 132 7.99 -9.53 -7.49
C LEU A 132 7.90 -10.25 -6.14
N GLY A 133 8.63 -9.73 -5.15
CA GLY A 133 8.63 -10.23 -3.78
C GLY A 133 9.28 -11.61 -3.63
N THR A 134 9.17 -12.15 -2.42
CA THR A 134 9.64 -13.49 -2.07
C THR A 134 8.46 -14.30 -1.55
N GLN A 135 8.22 -15.46 -2.14
CA GLN A 135 7.14 -16.36 -1.72
C GLN A 135 7.55 -17.11 -0.45
N GLY A 136 6.75 -16.96 0.61
CA GLY A 136 6.83 -17.76 1.83
C GLY A 136 5.75 -18.85 1.86
N GLU A 137 5.71 -19.61 2.95
CA GLU A 137 4.74 -20.71 3.14
C GLU A 137 3.29 -20.21 3.12
N ASP A 138 3.01 -19.07 3.77
CA ASP A 138 1.66 -18.54 3.99
C ASP A 138 1.43 -17.14 3.42
N GLN A 139 2.45 -16.52 2.83
CA GLN A 139 2.43 -15.12 2.44
C GLN A 139 3.45 -14.76 1.35
N LEU A 140 3.17 -13.68 0.62
CA LEU A 140 4.18 -12.95 -0.14
C LEU A 140 4.86 -11.92 0.76
N VAL A 141 6.18 -11.83 0.66
CA VAL A 141 6.96 -10.74 1.25
C VAL A 141 7.43 -9.81 0.13
N VAL A 142 6.87 -8.61 0.06
CA VAL A 142 7.29 -7.57 -0.89
C VAL A 142 8.26 -6.62 -0.19
N SER A 143 9.41 -6.35 -0.79
CA SER A 143 10.48 -5.52 -0.21
C SER A 143 10.72 -4.25 -1.03
N LEU A 144 9.81 -3.29 -0.92
CA LEU A 144 9.88 -2.05 -1.67
C LEU A 144 11.05 -1.19 -1.21
N THR A 145 11.85 -0.77 -2.18
CA THR A 145 12.91 0.23 -2.02
C THR A 145 12.43 1.54 -2.62
N PHE A 146 12.13 2.51 -1.77
CA PHE A 146 11.72 3.86 -2.16
C PHE A 146 12.95 4.75 -2.30
N ARG A 147 13.09 5.38 -3.46
CA ARG A 147 14.08 6.44 -3.72
C ARG A 147 13.37 7.63 -4.36
N ARG A 148 14.12 8.70 -4.60
CA ARG A 148 13.56 9.93 -5.18
C ARG A 148 12.85 9.71 -6.51
N ASP A 149 13.45 8.94 -7.41
CA ASP A 149 13.03 8.80 -8.81
C ASP A 149 12.46 7.42 -9.15
N ARG A 150 12.47 6.50 -8.19
CA ARG A 150 12.09 5.11 -8.43
C ARG A 150 11.55 4.43 -7.17
N VAL A 151 10.67 3.46 -7.39
CA VAL A 151 10.29 2.45 -6.40
C VAL A 151 10.60 1.11 -7.01
N THR A 152 11.34 0.25 -6.31
CA THR A 152 11.76 -1.04 -6.88
C THR A 152 11.67 -2.18 -5.88
N ASP A 153 11.41 -3.38 -6.37
CA ASP A 153 11.59 -4.63 -5.62
C ASP A 153 12.17 -5.71 -6.54
N HIS A 154 13.20 -6.42 -6.08
CA HIS A 154 13.94 -7.43 -6.87
C HIS A 154 14.35 -6.99 -8.29
N GLY A 155 14.58 -5.69 -8.51
CA GLY A 155 14.95 -5.13 -9.83
C GLY A 155 13.76 -4.77 -10.72
N ILE A 156 12.53 -5.09 -10.31
CA ILE A 156 11.30 -4.64 -10.96
C ILE A 156 11.06 -3.17 -10.61
N ASP A 157 10.81 -2.35 -11.62
CA ASP A 157 10.43 -0.96 -11.45
C ASP A 157 8.91 -0.84 -11.20
N LEU A 158 8.58 -0.23 -10.08
CA LEU A 158 7.23 -0.01 -9.57
C LEU A 158 6.93 1.49 -9.47
N GLN A 159 7.76 2.36 -10.04
CA GLN A 159 7.59 3.81 -10.00
C GLN A 159 6.22 4.23 -10.55
N TRP A 160 5.72 3.51 -11.55
CA TRP A 160 4.38 3.72 -12.08
C TRP A 160 3.31 3.64 -11.00
N TYR A 161 3.41 2.72 -10.04
CA TYR A 161 2.40 2.52 -8.99
C TYR A 161 2.48 3.54 -7.84
N ARG A 162 3.51 4.39 -7.80
CA ARG A 162 3.75 5.31 -6.68
C ARG A 162 2.66 6.38 -6.58
N ASN A 163 1.95 6.40 -5.45
CA ASN A 163 0.85 7.34 -5.16
C ASN A 163 -0.20 7.46 -6.29
N TRP A 164 -0.42 6.41 -7.08
CA TRP A 164 -1.23 6.46 -8.31
C TRP A 164 -2.70 6.03 -8.11
N TYR A 165 -3.44 6.81 -7.31
CA TYR A 165 -4.84 6.51 -6.97
C TYR A 165 -5.79 6.57 -8.18
N GLU A 166 -5.60 7.54 -9.08
CA GLU A 166 -6.52 7.82 -10.22
C GLU A 166 -6.63 6.71 -11.26
N ARG A 167 -5.61 5.85 -11.40
CA ARG A 167 -5.65 4.75 -12.36
C ARG A 167 -6.49 3.58 -11.85
N VAL A 168 -6.52 3.40 -10.54
CA VAL A 168 -7.09 2.20 -9.92
C VAL A 168 -8.55 2.43 -9.50
N PHE A 169 -8.95 3.67 -9.17
CA PHE A 169 -10.29 4.01 -8.69
C PHE A 169 -11.04 4.92 -9.66
#